data_AF-A0A9E1L7X4-F1
#
_entry.id   AF-A0A9E1L7X4-F1
#
_cell.length_a   1.000
_cell.length_b   1.000
_cell.length_c   1.000
_cell.angle_alpha   90.00
_cell.angle_beta   90.00
_cell.angle_gamma   90.00
#
_symmetry.space_group_name_H-M   'P 1'
#
loop_
_entity.id
_entity.type
_entity.pdbx_description
1 polymer ?
#
loop_
_entity_poly.entity_id
_entity_poly.type
_entity_poly.pdbx_seq_one_letter_code
_entity_poly.pdbx_strand_id
1 'polypeptide(L)' 'MKNALDTIKSWAWGFIDLMLIFIAVGVLVQVIFGNTATFFDGMVANLMGLITELGTNGFVGLIALVIIISLFNRRTA' A
#
# COMPACT_ATOMS: atom_id res chain seq x y z
N MET A 1 -18.68 22.08 13.44
CA MET A 1 -17.39 22.65 12.99
C MET A 1 -16.42 21.50 12.84
N LYS A 2 -15.80 21.29 11.66
CA LYS A 2 -14.72 20.30 11.55
C LYS A 2 -13.59 20.75 12.47
N ASN A 3 -13.16 19.89 13.39
CA ASN A 3 -12.00 20.21 14.21
C ASN A 3 -10.75 20.18 13.32
N ALA A 4 -9.69 20.88 13.70
CA ALA A 4 -8.44 20.91 12.93
C ALA A 4 -7.93 19.48 12.59
N LEU A 5 -8.13 18.54 13.52
CA LEU A 5 -7.82 17.12 13.36
C LEU A 5 -8.61 16.45 12.22
N ASP A 6 -9.88 16.79 12.03
CA ASP A 6 -10.72 16.19 10.99
C ASP A 6 -10.30 16.67 9.59
N THR A 7 -9.86 17.93 9.49
CA THR A 7 -9.32 18.49 8.25
C THR A 7 -7.98 17.84 7.90
N ILE A 8 -7.08 17.68 8.86
CA ILE A 8 -5.78 17.02 8.64
C ILE A 8 -5.98 15.55 8.23
N LYS A 9 -6.84 14.81 8.95
CA LYS A 9 -7.18 13.43 8.60
C LYS A 9 -7.71 13.32 7.18
N SER A 10 -8.65 14.18 6.80
CA SER A 10 -9.23 14.19 5.45
C SER A 10 -8.18 14.42 4.36
N TRP A 11 -7.24 15.35 4.57
CA TRP A 11 -6.16 15.59 3.62
C TRP A 11 -5.18 14.41 3.53
N ALA A 12 -4.77 13.86 4.68
CA ALA A 12 -3.89 12.69 4.73
C ALA A 12 -4.51 11.49 4.00
N TRP A 13 -5.81 11.27 4.16
CA TRP A 13 -6.50 10.20 3.45
C TRP A 13 -6.56 10.43 1.94
N GLY A 14 -6.87 11.65 1.49
CA GLY A 14 -6.84 11.98 0.06
C GLY A 14 -5.45 11.82 -0.56
N PHE A 15 -4.40 12.10 0.20
CA PHE A 15 -3.03 11.87 -0.24
C PHE A 15 -2.69 10.37 -0.34
N ILE A 16 -3.10 9.57 0.65
CA ILE A 16 -2.92 8.11 0.62
C ILE A 16 -3.63 7.50 -0.59
N ASP A 17 -4.85 7.90 -0.89
CA ASP A 17 -5.57 7.45 -2.10
C ASP A 17 -4.79 7.68 -3.37
N LEU A 18 -4.27 8.90 -3.51
CA LEU A 18 -3.49 9.26 -4.68
C LEU A 18 -2.27 8.36 -4.80
N MET A 19 -1.52 8.17 -3.71
CA MET A 19 -0.33 7.31 -3.69
C MET A 19 -0.65 5.84 -3.98
N LEU A 20 -1.79 5.31 -3.50
CA LEU A 20 -2.22 3.94 -3.80
C LEU A 20 -2.47 3.74 -5.30
N ILE A 21 -3.09 4.71 -5.97
CA ILE A 21 -3.27 4.67 -7.44
C ILE A 21 -1.92 4.70 -8.15
N PHE A 22 -0.97 5.52 -7.69
CA PHE A 22 0.37 5.57 -8.25
C PHE A 22 1.12 4.23 -8.09
N ILE A 23 1.01 3.57 -6.93
CA ILE A 23 1.59 2.23 -6.72
C ILE A 23 0.94 1.22 -7.67
N ALA A 24 -0.38 1.23 -7.80
CA ALA A 24 -1.08 0.31 -8.70
C ALA A 24 -0.63 0.48 -10.16
N VAL A 25 -0.53 1.72 -10.64
CA VAL A 25 -0.02 2.01 -11.99
C VAL A 25 1.42 1.56 -12.13
N GLY A 26 2.28 1.87 -11.16
CA GLY A 26 3.70 1.53 -11.23
C GLY A 26 3.95 0.02 -11.26
N VAL A 27 3.21 -0.74 -10.45
CA VAL A 27 3.25 -2.21 -10.49
C VAL A 27 2.82 -2.72 -11.85
N LEU A 28 1.73 -2.21 -12.44
CA LEU A 28 1.29 -2.63 -13.78
C LEU A 28 2.35 -2.33 -14.84
N VAL A 29 2.93 -1.13 -14.82
CA VAL A 29 3.98 -0.74 -15.77
C VAL A 29 5.21 -1.64 -15.62
N GLN A 30 5.68 -1.87 -14.40
CA GLN A 30 6.84 -2.72 -14.15
C GLN A 30 6.58 -4.18 -14.55
N VAL A 31 5.35 -4.70 -14.39
CA VAL A 31 4.99 -6.05 -14.83
C VAL A 31 4.94 -6.16 -16.36
N ILE A 32 4.43 -5.15 -17.07
CA ILE A 32 4.29 -5.18 -18.54
C ILE A 32 5.63 -4.98 -19.23
N PHE A 33 6.39 -3.98 -18.79
CA PHE A 33 7.64 -3.56 -19.46
C PHE A 33 8.89 -4.16 -18.80
N GLY A 34 8.78 -4.75 -17.62
CA GLY A 34 9.93 -5.25 -16.86
C GLY A 34 10.84 -4.11 -16.34
N ASN A 35 12.10 -4.45 -16.07
CA ASN A 35 13.10 -3.53 -15.52
C ASN A 35 13.51 -2.37 -16.44
N THR A 36 12.95 -2.25 -17.65
CA THR A 36 13.18 -1.07 -18.50
C THR A 36 12.38 0.16 -18.03
N ALA A 37 11.42 -0.01 -17.12
CA ALA A 37 10.65 1.07 -16.53
C ALA A 37 11.41 1.76 -15.38
N THR A 38 12.35 2.65 -15.71
CA THR A 38 13.24 3.32 -14.74
C THR A 38 12.52 4.12 -13.65
N PHE A 39 11.34 4.67 -13.94
CA PHE A 39 10.56 5.47 -12.98
C PHE A 39 9.79 4.63 -11.96
N PHE A 40 9.42 3.40 -12.32
CA PHE A 40 8.63 2.49 -11.46
C PHE A 40 9.44 1.26 -11.02
N ASP A 41 10.77 1.35 -11.10
CA ASP A 41 11.64 0.24 -10.73
C ASP A 41 11.55 -0.07 -9.23
N GLY A 42 11.80 -1.34 -8.90
CA GLY A 42 11.77 -1.84 -7.52
C GLY A 42 10.39 -1.92 -6.86
N MET A 43 9.29 -1.42 -7.45
CA MET A 43 7.96 -1.48 -6.83
C MET A 43 7.49 -2.92 -6.59
N VAL A 44 7.56 -3.76 -7.62
CA VAL A 44 7.24 -5.19 -7.54
C VAL A 44 8.18 -5.88 -6.55
N ALA A 45 9.48 -5.58 -6.58
CA ALA A 45 10.45 -6.18 -5.67
C ALA A 45 10.16 -5.84 -4.20
N ASN A 46 9.82 -4.59 -3.90
CA ASN A 46 9.44 -4.15 -2.56
C ASN A 46 8.16 -4.86 -2.07
N LEU A 47 7.14 -4.98 -2.93
CA LEU A 47 5.91 -5.71 -2.60
C LEU A 47 6.17 -7.19 -2.35
N MET A 48 6.97 -7.83 -3.22
CA MET A 48 7.36 -9.21 -3.05
C MET A 48 8.15 -9.42 -1.76
N GLY A 49 9.06 -8.49 -1.42
CA GLY A 49 9.81 -8.51 -0.16
C GLY A 49 8.89 -8.48 1.06
N LEU A 50 7.90 -7.59 1.09
CA LEU A 50 6.90 -7.54 2.17
C LEU A 50 6.09 -8.83 2.27
N ILE A 51 5.64 -9.39 1.13
CA ILE A 51 4.89 -10.66 1.10
C ILE A 51 5.75 -11.80 1.63
N THR A 52 7.03 -11.86 1.23
CA THR A 52 7.98 -12.85 1.73
C THR A 52 8.19 -12.71 3.23
N GLU A 53 8.38 -11.51 3.75
CA GLU A 53 8.56 -11.27 5.18
C GLU A 53 7.33 -11.70 5.99
N LEU A 54 6.13 -11.39 5.50
CA LEU A 54 4.89 -11.88 6.11
C LEU A 54 4.81 -13.42 6.08
N GLY A 55 5.20 -14.06 4.98
CA GLY A 55 5.21 -15.52 4.86
C GLY A 55 6.23 -16.20 5.78
N THR A 56 7.45 -15.67 5.87
CA THR A 56 8.55 -16.23 6.68
C THR A 56 8.25 -16.18 8.18
N ASN A 57 7.51 -15.16 8.64
CA ASN A 57 7.09 -15.05 10.04
C ASN A 57 5.91 -15.97 10.42
N GLY A 58 5.36 -16.76 9.48
CA GLY A 58 4.33 -17.75 9.73
C GLY A 58 3.08 -17.16 10.40
N PHE A 59 2.75 -17.65 11.60
CA PHE A 59 1.55 -17.22 12.34
C PHE A 59 1.54 -15.72 12.68
N VAL A 60 2.68 -15.15 13.03
CA VAL A 60 2.80 -13.72 13.34
C VAL A 60 2.53 -12.88 12.09
N GLY A 61 3.02 -13.33 10.94
CA GLY A 61 2.76 -12.68 9.66
C GLY A 61 1.28 -12.69 9.27
N LEU A 62 0.55 -13.77 9.55
CA LEU A 62 -0.90 -13.83 9.33
C LEU A 62 -1.67 -12.86 10.23
N ILE A 63 -1.28 -12.73 11.50
CA ILE A 63 -1.88 -11.72 12.40
C ILE A 63 -1.62 -10.32 11.86
N ALA A 64 -0.40 -10.01 11.43
CA ALA A 64 -0.06 -8.73 10.84
C ALA A 64 -0.91 -8.45 9.59
N LEU A 65 -1.10 -9.44 8.70
CA LEU A 65 -1.95 -9.31 7.53
C LEU A 65 -3.41 -8.99 7.90
N VAL A 66 -4.00 -9.69 8.88
CA VAL A 66 -5.37 -9.42 9.35
C VAL A 66 -5.51 -8.01 9.90
N ILE A 67 -4.53 -7.52 10.65
CA ILE A 67 -4.52 -6.15 11.17
C ILE A 67 -4.47 -5.15 10.01
N ILE A 68 -3.58 -5.35 9.04
CA ILE A 68 -3.45 -4.48 7.86
C ILE A 68 -4.78 -4.42 7.10
N ILE A 69 -5.38 -5.58 6.78
CA ILE A 69 -6.67 -5.65 6.06
C ILE A 69 -7.79 -4.96 6.87
N SER A 70 -7.81 -5.15 8.19
CA SER A 70 -8.80 -4.51 9.07
C SER A 70 -8.68 -2.98 9.07
N LEU A 71 -7.46 -2.44 9.06
CA LEU A 71 -7.21 -1.00 8.97
C LEU A 71 -7.69 -0.43 7.62
N PHE A 72 -7.46 -1.16 6.52
CA PHE A 72 -7.97 -0.76 5.20
C PHE A 72 -9.49 -0.88 5.08
N ASN A 73 -10.12 -1.90 5.68
CA ASN A 73 -11.58 -2.08 5.59
C ASN A 73 -12.36 -1.06 6.43
N ARG A 74 -11.81 -0.60 7.56
CA ARG A 74 -12.39 0.50 8.37
C ARG A 74 -12.43 1.84 7.64
N ARG A 75 -11.79 1.94 6.49
CA ARG A 75 -11.76 3.13 5.64
C ARG A 75 -12.95 3.23 4.69
N THR A 76 -13.50 2.07 4.28
CA THR A 76 -14.58 1.97 3.28
C THR A 76 -15.98 1.99 3.93
N ALA A 77 -16.07 1.73 5.24
CA ALA A 77 -17.30 1.81 6.04
C ALA A 77 -17.39 3.15 6.78
#